data_AF-A0A4Y7REI6-F1
#
_entry.id   AF-A0A4Y7REI6-F1
#
_cell.length_a   1.000
_cell.length_b   1.000
_cell.length_c   1.000
_cell.angle_alpha   90.00
_cell.angle_beta   90.00
_cell.angle_gamma   90.00
#
_symmetry.space_group_name_H-M   'P 1'
#
loop_
_entity.id
_entity.type
_entity.pdbx_description
1 polymer ?
#
loop_
_entity_poly.entity_id
_entity_poly.type
_entity_poly.pdbx_seq_one_letter_code
_entity_poly.pdbx_strand_id
1 'polypeptide(L)'
;MNQRADDGAKEAADRNSPAVKALARLLVKAELERMELEKEIRTAVREIVRLTVQDAVHIVLNEMAQQNNIVESLNQAPAAALEPADDVILTDILQTPDQKQLYRQPQPAAHEPAGLYLYGVAAAETGIELGITGIDGRRVYSLAAAGLCAVVHDCAAEPYRPDNDEQAKEWLFDHQDVLDRAKEKLDTILPFGFNTIIYAADRPPQEVLQEWLSQESKQLQSLLERLKDNEEYAVKILAPEEALKQAALREDPHLQKLQRELEGKPEGARYLYREKLEQAVKEALEDIVEVYFRKVYRALRPLCSDIQVEKIKKTSPGARMVANLSCLVQKNRLQELGVALAKIQQHDGLTVDFTGPWPPYSFVGQLAMPT
;
A
#
# COMPACT_ATOMS: atom_id res chain seq x y z
N MET A 1 28.20 35.46 -29.19
CA MET A 1 26.91 34.90 -29.64
C MET A 1 27.01 33.39 -29.52
N ASN A 2 26.18 32.82 -28.64
CA ASN A 2 25.87 31.41 -28.39
C ASN A 2 26.97 30.34 -28.30
N GLN A 3 27.24 29.92 -27.06
CA GLN A 3 27.37 28.51 -26.65
C GLN A 3 27.18 28.42 -25.12
N ARG A 4 25.91 28.44 -24.70
CA ARG A 4 25.43 28.09 -23.35
C ARG A 4 24.05 27.45 -23.53
N ALA A 5 24.05 26.18 -23.92
CA ALA A 5 22.87 25.33 -23.95
C ALA A 5 23.36 23.89 -24.20
N ASP A 6 23.91 23.23 -23.17
CA ASP A 6 24.01 21.76 -23.20
C ASP A 6 24.03 21.07 -21.83
N ASP A 7 24.10 21.80 -20.71
CA ASP A 7 24.07 21.16 -19.37
C ASP A 7 22.66 20.86 -18.83
N GLY A 8 21.60 21.20 -19.57
CA GLY A 8 20.20 21.04 -19.09
C GLY A 8 19.55 19.69 -19.38
N ALA A 9 20.21 18.80 -20.14
CA ALA A 9 19.57 17.58 -20.66
C ALA A 9 20.05 16.27 -20.00
N LYS A 10 21.08 16.29 -19.15
CA LYS A 10 21.61 15.08 -18.47
C LYS A 10 21.14 14.89 -17.01
N GLU A 11 20.51 15.88 -16.40
CA GLU A 11 20.08 15.83 -14.98
C GLU A 11 18.62 15.36 -14.76
N ALA A 12 17.93 14.96 -15.84
CA ALA A 12 16.57 14.43 -15.78
C ALA A 12 16.53 12.88 -15.74
N ALA A 13 17.69 12.21 -15.82
CA ALA A 13 17.75 10.77 -16.12
C ALA A 13 17.89 9.82 -14.92
N ASP A 14 17.87 10.27 -13.65
CA ASP A 14 18.04 9.34 -12.52
C ASP A 14 17.03 9.51 -11.36
N ARG A 15 15.87 10.12 -11.64
CA ARG A 15 14.83 10.40 -10.63
C ARG A 15 13.76 9.29 -10.51
N ASN A 16 13.91 8.23 -11.28
CA ASN A 16 13.05 7.03 -11.29
C ASN A 16 13.88 5.75 -11.17
N SER A 17 15.05 5.87 -10.53
CA SER A 17 16.09 4.85 -10.49
C SER A 17 15.54 3.52 -9.95
N PRO A 18 15.84 2.38 -10.61
CA PRO A 18 15.57 1.05 -10.09
C PRO A 18 16.00 0.88 -8.63
N ALA A 19 17.02 1.62 -8.18
CA ALA A 19 17.51 1.63 -6.81
C ALA A 19 16.46 2.10 -5.79
N VAL A 20 15.67 3.13 -6.08
CA VAL A 20 14.64 3.65 -5.14
C VAL A 20 13.49 2.67 -5.01
N LYS A 21 13.09 2.03 -6.12
CA LYS A 21 12.06 0.98 -6.12
C LYS A 21 12.55 -0.31 -5.45
N ALA A 22 13.81 -0.69 -5.68
CA ALA A 22 14.43 -1.83 -5.03
C ALA A 22 14.56 -1.61 -3.52
N LEU A 23 14.90 -0.40 -3.08
CA LEU A 23 15.01 -0.05 -1.67
C LEU A 23 13.64 -0.06 -0.98
N ALA A 24 12.60 0.50 -1.61
CA ALA A 24 11.23 0.43 -1.10
C ALA A 24 10.75 -1.03 -0.99
N ARG A 25 11.01 -1.85 -2.01
CA ARG A 25 10.70 -3.30 -1.99
C ARG A 25 11.48 -4.06 -0.91
N LEU A 26 12.76 -3.75 -0.71
CA LEU A 26 13.60 -4.34 0.34
C LEU A 26 13.14 -3.97 1.74
N LEU A 27 12.76 -2.71 1.96
CA LEU A 27 12.25 -2.23 3.26
C LEU A 27 10.90 -2.86 3.59
N VAL A 28 10.01 -3.01 2.60
CA VAL A 28 8.73 -3.71 2.76
C VAL A 28 8.97 -5.19 3.07
N LYS A 29 9.87 -5.86 2.34
CA LYS A 29 10.17 -7.29 2.50
C LYS A 29 10.81 -7.62 3.86
N ALA A 30 11.87 -6.89 4.22
CA ALA A 30 12.59 -7.09 5.49
C ALA A 30 11.69 -6.88 6.71
N GLU A 31 10.67 -6.03 6.55
CA GLU A 31 9.76 -5.75 7.64
C GLU A 31 8.70 -6.83 7.86
N LEU A 32 8.28 -7.47 6.78
CA LEU A 32 7.21 -8.43 6.85
C LEU A 32 7.68 -9.81 7.35
N GLU A 33 8.96 -10.12 7.14
CA GLU A 33 9.67 -11.28 7.70
C GLU A 33 9.77 -11.21 9.24
N ARG A 34 9.61 -10.03 9.85
CA ARG A 34 9.75 -9.82 11.31
C ARG A 34 8.51 -10.08 12.15
N MET A 35 7.37 -10.30 11.52
CA MET A 35 6.10 -10.39 12.25
C MET A 35 5.52 -11.79 12.06
N GLU A 36 5.01 -12.40 13.11
CA GLU A 36 4.22 -13.65 13.09
C GLU A 36 2.74 -13.18 13.19
N LEU A 37 1.88 -13.34 12.16
CA LEU A 37 0.43 -13.01 12.25
C LEU A 37 -0.64 -13.84 11.49
N GLU A 38 -1.71 -14.24 12.20
CA GLU A 38 -2.97 -14.89 11.74
C GLU A 38 -4.12 -13.87 11.53
N LYS A 39 -5.19 -14.32 10.82
CA LYS A 39 -6.40 -13.69 10.19
C LYS A 39 -6.69 -12.17 10.21
N GLU A 40 -6.12 -11.40 11.11
CA GLU A 40 -5.98 -9.93 11.14
C GLU A 40 -5.18 -9.37 9.94
N ILE A 41 -4.55 -10.27 9.22
CA ILE A 41 -3.53 -10.14 8.18
C ILE A 41 -3.83 -9.11 7.09
N ARG A 42 -5.07 -8.89 6.66
CA ARG A 42 -5.34 -7.93 5.56
C ARG A 42 -5.28 -6.45 5.99
N THR A 43 -5.76 -6.17 7.20
CA THR A 43 -5.67 -4.84 7.82
C THR A 43 -4.33 -4.68 8.54
N ALA A 44 -3.81 -5.79 9.08
CA ALA A 44 -2.53 -5.88 9.74
C ALA A 44 -1.38 -5.68 8.75
N VAL A 45 -1.31 -6.32 7.58
CA VAL A 45 -0.19 -6.12 6.62
C VAL A 45 -0.01 -4.65 6.22
N ARG A 46 -1.10 -3.89 6.01
CA ARG A 46 -1.03 -2.43 5.76
C ARG A 46 -0.66 -1.61 7.02
N GLU A 47 -1.02 -2.06 8.21
CA GLU A 47 -0.64 -1.44 9.51
C GLU A 47 0.78 -1.79 9.96
N ILE A 48 1.27 -2.95 9.58
CA ILE A 48 2.55 -3.56 9.95
C ILE A 48 3.67 -2.95 9.14
N VAL A 49 3.53 -2.94 7.81
CA VAL A 49 4.47 -2.22 6.93
C VAL A 49 4.53 -0.74 7.30
N ARG A 50 3.41 -0.18 7.76
CA ARG A 50 3.33 1.21 8.24
C ARG A 50 4.15 1.46 9.51
N LEU A 51 4.04 0.59 10.52
CA LEU A 51 4.65 0.85 11.83
C LEU A 51 6.17 0.82 11.79
N THR A 52 6.75 0.12 10.83
CA THR A 52 8.20 -0.09 10.84
C THR A 52 8.96 0.53 9.67
N VAL A 53 8.26 0.91 8.60
CA VAL A 53 8.84 1.79 7.57
C VAL A 53 8.83 3.26 8.05
N GLN A 54 8.28 3.55 9.23
CA GLN A 54 8.13 4.89 9.82
C GLN A 54 9.48 5.62 10.00
N ASP A 55 10.52 4.92 10.46
CA ASP A 55 11.85 5.53 10.69
C ASP A 55 12.59 5.82 9.37
N ALA A 56 12.49 4.92 8.39
CA ALA A 56 13.09 5.12 7.07
C ALA A 56 12.37 6.23 6.28
N VAL A 57 11.04 6.33 6.41
CA VAL A 57 10.23 7.39 5.80
C VAL A 57 10.53 8.75 6.42
N HIS A 58 10.75 8.83 7.74
CA HIS A 58 11.17 10.08 8.38
C HIS A 58 12.51 10.58 7.86
N ILE A 59 13.48 9.69 7.62
CA ILE A 59 14.78 10.04 7.05
C ILE A 59 14.62 10.53 5.62
N VAL A 60 13.96 9.75 4.75
CA VAL A 60 13.78 10.08 3.33
C VAL A 60 12.96 11.37 3.14
N LEU A 61 11.89 11.58 3.92
CA LEU A 61 11.10 12.81 3.87
C LEU A 61 11.89 14.04 4.35
N ASN A 62 12.73 13.90 5.38
CA ASN A 62 13.60 14.98 5.84
C ASN A 62 14.71 15.31 4.85
N GLU A 63 15.28 14.32 4.16
CA GLU A 63 16.31 14.51 3.13
C GLU A 63 15.73 15.14 1.85
N MET A 64 14.54 14.70 1.43
CA MET A 64 13.81 15.32 0.32
C MET A 64 13.46 16.78 0.58
N ALA A 65 13.22 17.15 1.84
CA ALA A 65 12.97 18.52 2.26
C ALA A 65 14.21 19.43 2.21
N GLN A 66 15.43 18.85 2.24
CA GLN A 66 16.69 19.59 2.35
C GLN A 66 17.43 19.80 1.01
N GLN A 67 16.98 19.22 -0.11
CA GLN A 67 17.58 19.37 -1.45
C GLN A 67 19.13 19.29 -1.47
N ASN A 68 19.74 18.30 -0.79
CA ASN A 68 21.14 17.96 -0.99
C ASN A 68 21.32 16.46 -1.26
N ASN A 69 22.27 16.19 -2.16
CA ASN A 69 22.62 14.94 -2.83
C ASN A 69 22.25 13.62 -2.10
N ILE A 70 21.11 13.05 -2.46
CA ILE A 70 20.54 11.78 -1.93
C ILE A 70 21.53 10.61 -2.06
N VAL A 71 22.43 10.66 -3.04
CA VAL A 71 23.34 9.55 -3.41
C VAL A 71 24.53 9.40 -2.45
N GLU A 72 24.95 10.46 -1.76
CA GLU A 72 26.21 10.45 -1.00
C GLU A 72 26.05 9.95 0.45
N SER A 73 24.86 10.14 1.05
CA SER A 73 24.52 9.65 2.40
C SER A 73 24.04 8.19 2.40
N LEU A 74 23.47 7.70 1.30
CA LEU A 74 23.12 6.27 1.12
C LEU A 74 24.34 5.35 1.26
N ASN A 75 25.55 5.87 0.98
CA ASN A 75 26.81 5.15 1.11
C ASN A 75 27.46 5.25 2.51
N GLN A 76 26.91 6.03 3.43
CA GLN A 76 27.47 6.24 4.77
C GLN A 76 26.62 5.66 5.92
N ALA A 77 25.47 5.05 5.62
CA ALA A 77 24.77 4.21 6.59
C ALA A 77 25.64 2.97 6.91
N PRO A 78 25.74 2.54 8.19
CA PRO A 78 26.65 1.48 8.57
C PRO A 78 26.27 0.20 7.83
N ALA A 79 27.18 -0.27 6.96
CA ALA A 79 27.12 -1.61 6.43
C ALA A 79 27.24 -2.57 7.63
N ALA A 80 26.15 -3.27 7.94
CA ALA A 80 26.24 -4.43 8.81
C ALA A 80 27.20 -5.42 8.11
N ALA A 81 28.36 -5.63 8.73
CA ALA A 81 29.43 -6.45 8.20
C ALA A 81 28.93 -7.85 7.85
N LEU A 82 28.95 -8.17 6.57
CA LEU A 82 28.94 -9.54 6.07
C LEU A 82 30.40 -10.00 6.03
N GLU A 83 30.76 -10.93 6.91
CA GLU A 83 31.99 -11.70 6.76
C GLU A 83 31.94 -12.47 5.42
N PRO A 84 33.05 -12.57 4.67
CA PRO A 84 33.06 -13.25 3.38
C PRO A 84 33.10 -14.76 3.61
N ALA A 85 32.17 -15.49 3.00
CA ALA A 85 32.31 -16.93 2.81
C ALA A 85 32.98 -17.16 1.46
N ASP A 86 34.14 -17.83 1.50
CA ASP A 86 35.06 -18.10 0.41
C ASP A 86 34.42 -18.76 -0.83
N ASP A 87 34.89 -18.33 -2.00
CA ASP A 87 34.86 -19.11 -3.24
C ASP A 87 35.45 -20.50 -2.98
N VAL A 88 34.68 -21.58 -3.19
CA VAL A 88 35.19 -22.91 -3.60
C VAL A 88 34.01 -23.86 -3.96
N ILE A 89 34.02 -24.25 -5.25
CA ILE A 89 33.36 -25.39 -5.96
C ILE A 89 31.89 -25.28 -6.36
N LEU A 90 31.68 -24.63 -7.51
CA LEU A 90 30.45 -24.67 -8.32
C LEU A 90 30.46 -25.78 -9.39
N THR A 91 31.25 -26.85 -9.24
CA THR A 91 31.44 -27.86 -10.31
C THR A 91 31.15 -29.33 -9.94
N ASP A 92 30.79 -29.66 -8.69
CA ASP A 92 30.57 -31.07 -8.29
C ASP A 92 29.12 -31.48 -7.97
N ILE A 93 28.13 -30.63 -8.21
CA ILE A 93 26.70 -30.99 -8.01
C ILE A 93 26.00 -31.40 -9.32
N LEU A 94 26.66 -31.24 -10.48
CA LEU A 94 26.18 -31.76 -11.75
C LEU A 94 26.75 -33.16 -12.05
N GLN A 95 26.35 -34.15 -11.26
CA GLN A 95 26.42 -35.55 -11.68
C GLN A 95 25.11 -36.28 -11.36
N THR A 96 24.30 -36.47 -12.40
CA THR A 96 23.15 -37.41 -12.44
C THR A 96 23.62 -38.84 -12.21
N PRO A 97 22.86 -39.67 -11.46
CA PRO A 97 21.81 -40.52 -12.06
C PRO A 97 20.53 -40.50 -11.18
N ASP A 98 19.29 -40.64 -11.64
CA ASP A 98 18.74 -41.65 -12.53
C ASP A 98 17.35 -41.16 -13.00
N GLN A 99 17.11 -41.14 -14.30
CA GLN A 99 16.10 -40.31 -14.96
C GLN A 99 14.74 -41.00 -15.16
N LYS A 100 14.30 -41.89 -14.26
CA LYS A 100 13.14 -42.76 -14.54
C LYS A 100 12.01 -42.90 -13.51
N GLN A 101 11.94 -42.12 -12.42
CA GLN A 101 10.90 -42.39 -11.40
C GLN A 101 10.12 -41.21 -10.77
N LEU A 102 10.11 -39.98 -11.31
CA LEU A 102 9.29 -38.90 -10.72
C LEU A 102 8.10 -38.36 -11.54
N TYR A 103 7.80 -38.90 -12.72
CA TYR A 103 6.51 -38.64 -13.38
C TYR A 103 5.47 -39.69 -12.96
N ARG A 104 5.19 -39.78 -11.65
CA ARG A 104 3.90 -40.32 -11.22
C ARG A 104 2.95 -39.14 -11.22
N GLN A 105 2.17 -38.99 -12.29
CA GLN A 105 1.02 -38.08 -12.27
C GLN A 105 0.18 -38.40 -11.03
N PRO A 106 -0.18 -37.42 -10.19
CA PRO A 106 -1.17 -37.65 -9.16
C PRO A 106 -2.47 -38.04 -9.87
N GLN A 107 -2.93 -39.25 -9.63
CA GLN A 107 -4.27 -39.67 -10.00
C GLN A 107 -5.25 -38.82 -9.19
N PRO A 108 -6.23 -38.14 -9.80
CA PRO A 108 -7.07 -37.20 -9.09
C PRO A 108 -7.79 -37.90 -7.94
N ALA A 109 -7.49 -37.45 -6.72
CA ALA A 109 -8.41 -37.60 -5.60
C ALA A 109 -9.78 -37.03 -6.01
N ALA A 110 -10.85 -37.50 -5.37
CA ALA A 110 -12.24 -37.08 -5.63
C ALA A 110 -12.30 -35.60 -6.01
N HIS A 111 -12.93 -35.27 -7.17
CA HIS A 111 -12.91 -33.93 -7.76
C HIS A 111 -13.36 -32.89 -6.74
N GLU A 112 -12.40 -32.23 -6.09
CA GLU A 112 -12.65 -30.98 -5.40
C GLU A 112 -13.19 -29.99 -6.44
N PRO A 113 -14.20 -29.18 -6.09
CA PRO A 113 -14.75 -28.22 -7.03
C PRO A 113 -13.63 -27.30 -7.54
N ALA A 114 -13.46 -27.22 -8.86
CA ALA A 114 -12.39 -26.46 -9.47
C ALA A 114 -12.67 -24.95 -9.37
N GLY A 115 -11.67 -24.19 -8.96
CA GLY A 115 -11.72 -22.73 -8.87
C GLY A 115 -10.56 -22.06 -9.61
N LEU A 116 -10.72 -20.77 -9.89
CA LEU A 116 -9.67 -19.89 -10.39
C LEU A 116 -9.42 -18.77 -9.38
N TYR A 117 -8.20 -18.68 -8.91
CA TYR A 117 -7.78 -17.53 -8.11
C TYR A 117 -7.51 -16.35 -9.04
N LEU A 118 -8.21 -15.24 -8.84
CA LEU A 118 -8.06 -14.01 -9.62
C LEU A 118 -7.13 -13.03 -8.91
N TYR A 119 -6.00 -12.74 -9.55
CA TYR A 119 -5.06 -11.71 -9.08
C TYR A 119 -5.44 -10.33 -9.58
N GLY A 120 -5.67 -10.19 -10.89
CA GLY A 120 -5.79 -8.89 -11.53
C GLY A 120 -6.37 -8.99 -12.94
N VAL A 121 -6.87 -7.86 -13.44
CA VAL A 121 -7.32 -7.69 -14.83
C VAL A 121 -6.50 -6.61 -15.52
N ALA A 122 -6.16 -6.80 -16.80
CA ALA A 122 -5.43 -5.83 -17.62
C ALA A 122 -6.00 -5.75 -19.03
N ALA A 123 -5.61 -4.72 -19.77
CA ALA A 123 -5.89 -4.59 -21.19
C ALA A 123 -4.88 -5.43 -21.98
N ALA A 124 -5.36 -6.48 -22.64
CA ALA A 124 -4.57 -7.31 -23.55
C ALA A 124 -5.50 -8.12 -24.47
N GLU A 125 -5.12 -8.26 -25.74
CA GLU A 125 -5.85 -9.09 -26.69
C GLU A 125 -5.48 -10.58 -26.60
N THR A 126 -4.27 -10.87 -26.13
CA THR A 126 -3.72 -12.23 -26.03
C THR A 126 -3.31 -12.54 -24.60
N GLY A 127 -3.53 -13.77 -24.17
CA GLY A 127 -3.04 -14.25 -22.88
C GLY A 127 -1.51 -14.24 -22.79
N ILE A 128 -1.00 -13.93 -21.61
CA ILE A 128 0.39 -14.08 -21.19
C ILE A 128 0.57 -15.22 -20.20
N GLU A 129 1.81 -15.70 -20.09
CA GLU A 129 2.24 -16.66 -19.08
C GLU A 129 3.23 -16.03 -18.10
N LEU A 130 3.04 -16.30 -16.80
CA LEU A 130 3.89 -15.77 -15.72
C LEU A 130 4.74 -16.85 -15.05
N GLY A 131 4.45 -18.13 -15.30
CA GLY A 131 5.22 -19.27 -14.81
C GLY A 131 4.78 -19.74 -13.43
N ILE A 132 5.65 -20.47 -12.74
CA ILE A 132 5.38 -21.05 -11.41
C ILE A 132 5.71 -20.00 -10.34
N THR A 133 4.78 -19.09 -10.12
CA THR A 133 4.99 -17.91 -9.27
C THR A 133 3.78 -17.60 -8.39
N GLY A 134 2.73 -18.41 -8.47
CA GLY A 134 1.52 -18.23 -7.69
C GLY A 134 1.66 -18.80 -6.29
N ILE A 135 0.63 -18.57 -5.49
CA ILE A 135 0.52 -19.08 -4.11
C ILE A 135 0.74 -20.59 -4.11
N ASP A 136 1.53 -21.11 -3.17
CA ASP A 136 1.94 -22.52 -3.09
C ASP A 136 2.65 -23.05 -4.35
N GLY A 137 3.39 -22.18 -5.05
CA GLY A 137 4.07 -22.54 -6.29
C GLY A 137 3.12 -22.94 -7.41
N ARG A 138 1.92 -22.35 -7.47
CA ARG A 138 0.96 -22.61 -8.56
C ARG A 138 1.42 -21.93 -9.85
N ARG A 139 1.09 -22.55 -10.99
CA ARG A 139 1.32 -21.98 -12.32
C ARG A 139 0.34 -20.84 -12.57
N VAL A 140 0.87 -19.66 -12.87
CA VAL A 140 0.11 -18.45 -13.16
C VAL A 140 0.11 -18.18 -14.66
N TYR A 141 -1.08 -17.96 -15.19
CA TYR A 141 -1.34 -17.66 -16.59
C TYR A 141 -2.46 -16.62 -16.70
N SER A 142 -2.89 -16.30 -17.91
CA SER A 142 -4.03 -15.39 -18.09
C SER A 142 -5.04 -15.89 -19.12
N LEU A 143 -6.29 -15.50 -18.90
CA LEU A 143 -7.43 -15.80 -19.75
C LEU A 143 -7.90 -14.51 -20.41
N ALA A 144 -7.87 -14.48 -21.75
CA ALA A 144 -8.27 -13.31 -22.53
C ALA A 144 -9.75 -13.38 -22.93
N ALA A 145 -10.43 -12.23 -22.91
CA ALA A 145 -11.77 -12.02 -23.42
C ALA A 145 -12.03 -10.52 -23.62
N ALA A 146 -12.71 -10.13 -24.71
CA ALA A 146 -13.16 -8.75 -24.97
C ALA A 146 -12.07 -7.65 -24.85
N GLY A 147 -10.85 -7.94 -25.31
CA GLY A 147 -9.71 -6.99 -25.24
C GLY A 147 -9.11 -6.83 -23.84
N LEU A 148 -9.51 -7.70 -22.90
CA LEU A 148 -8.99 -7.79 -21.54
C LEU A 148 -8.37 -9.15 -21.31
N CYS A 149 -7.50 -9.25 -20.30
CA CYS A 149 -7.06 -10.52 -19.76
C CYS A 149 -7.14 -10.52 -18.23
N ALA A 150 -7.57 -11.65 -17.65
CA ALA A 150 -7.51 -11.92 -16.22
C ALA A 150 -6.30 -12.79 -15.89
N VAL A 151 -5.49 -12.37 -14.92
CA VAL A 151 -4.33 -13.11 -14.41
C VAL A 151 -4.79 -14.05 -13.30
N VAL A 152 -4.56 -15.35 -13.48
CA VAL A 152 -5.12 -16.41 -12.64
C VAL A 152 -4.16 -17.58 -12.41
N HIS A 153 -4.47 -18.39 -11.41
CA HIS A 153 -4.04 -19.79 -11.36
C HIS A 153 -5.21 -20.72 -11.04
N ASP A 154 -5.05 -22.02 -11.29
CA ASP A 154 -6.01 -23.05 -10.86
C ASP A 154 -5.86 -23.36 -9.36
N CYS A 155 -6.98 -23.39 -8.64
CA CYS A 155 -7.05 -23.72 -7.21
C CYS A 155 -8.33 -24.53 -6.89
N ALA A 156 -8.50 -24.92 -5.62
CA ALA A 156 -9.80 -25.39 -5.15
C ALA A 156 -10.79 -24.22 -5.10
N ALA A 157 -12.09 -24.50 -5.26
CA ALA A 157 -13.16 -23.51 -5.08
C ALA A 157 -13.42 -23.17 -3.60
N GLU A 158 -12.35 -23.05 -2.81
CA GLU A 158 -12.40 -22.72 -1.40
C GLU A 158 -11.37 -21.61 -1.09
N PRO A 159 -11.71 -20.67 -0.20
CA PRO A 159 -10.75 -19.66 0.23
C PRO A 159 -9.49 -20.28 0.84
N TYR A 160 -8.32 -19.73 0.51
CA TYR A 160 -7.07 -20.07 1.16
C TYR A 160 -7.20 -19.76 2.66
N ARG A 161 -6.97 -20.79 3.49
CA ARG A 161 -6.98 -20.71 4.95
C ARG A 161 -5.57 -21.04 5.44
N PRO A 162 -4.81 -20.05 5.88
CA PRO A 162 -3.47 -20.31 6.35
C PRO A 162 -3.54 -21.07 7.68
N ASP A 163 -2.63 -22.01 7.87
CA ASP A 163 -2.48 -22.81 9.09
C ASP A 163 -1.85 -21.98 10.22
N ASN A 164 -1.10 -20.95 9.85
CA ASN A 164 -0.43 -20.06 10.75
C ASN A 164 -0.18 -18.70 10.10
N ASP A 165 0.57 -17.96 10.86
CA ASP A 165 0.88 -16.58 10.74
C ASP A 165 1.82 -16.28 9.57
N GLU A 166 2.90 -17.07 9.50
CA GLU A 166 3.97 -16.99 8.52
C GLU A 166 3.45 -17.36 7.12
N GLN A 167 2.68 -18.44 7.02
CA GLN A 167 2.12 -18.92 5.76
C GLN A 167 1.20 -17.86 5.15
N ALA A 168 0.41 -17.19 5.97
CA ALA A 168 -0.46 -16.15 5.46
C ALA A 168 0.29 -14.95 4.87
N LYS A 169 1.46 -14.62 5.44
CA LYS A 169 2.34 -13.58 4.93
C LYS A 169 2.98 -14.01 3.62
N GLU A 170 3.51 -15.22 3.57
CA GLU A 170 4.06 -15.82 2.34
C GLU A 170 3.04 -15.72 1.20
N TRP A 171 1.79 -16.15 1.44
CA TRP A 171 0.74 -16.09 0.43
C TRP A 171 0.37 -14.68 -0.01
N LEU A 172 0.47 -13.69 0.89
CA LEU A 172 0.29 -12.29 0.50
C LEU A 172 1.48 -11.74 -0.29
N PHE A 173 2.70 -12.19 -0.02
CA PHE A 173 3.86 -11.89 -0.88
C PHE A 173 3.70 -12.47 -2.25
N ASP A 174 3.37 -13.76 -2.35
CA ASP A 174 3.14 -14.43 -3.62
C ASP A 174 2.06 -13.70 -4.43
N HIS A 175 0.98 -13.26 -3.76
CA HIS A 175 -0.06 -12.46 -4.40
C HIS A 175 0.48 -11.14 -4.95
N GLN A 176 1.24 -10.40 -4.16
CA GLN A 176 1.80 -9.12 -4.57
C GLN A 176 2.86 -9.28 -5.69
N ASP A 177 3.70 -10.31 -5.59
CA ASP A 177 4.73 -10.62 -6.58
C ASP A 177 4.13 -10.97 -7.94
N VAL A 178 3.01 -11.69 -7.97
CA VAL A 178 2.27 -11.95 -9.22
C VAL A 178 1.75 -10.65 -9.83
N LEU A 179 1.17 -9.75 -9.02
CA LEU A 179 0.69 -8.46 -9.50
C LEU A 179 1.82 -7.57 -10.04
N ASP A 180 2.96 -7.54 -9.36
CA ASP A 180 4.13 -6.79 -9.79
C ASP A 180 4.67 -7.31 -11.13
N ARG A 181 4.82 -8.64 -11.27
CA ARG A 181 5.23 -9.29 -12.52
C ARG A 181 4.23 -9.09 -13.65
N ALA A 182 2.93 -9.13 -13.35
CA ALA A 182 1.88 -8.87 -14.31
C ALA A 182 1.94 -7.42 -14.79
N LYS A 183 2.10 -6.45 -13.87
CA LYS A 183 2.25 -5.02 -14.17
C LYS A 183 3.48 -4.75 -15.05
N GLU A 184 4.60 -5.42 -14.80
CA GLU A 184 5.79 -5.30 -15.65
C GLU A 184 5.56 -5.75 -17.10
N LYS A 185 4.68 -6.74 -17.32
CA LYS A 185 4.36 -7.24 -18.67
C LYS A 185 3.18 -6.55 -19.34
N LEU A 186 2.22 -6.03 -18.56
CA LEU A 186 0.91 -5.55 -19.02
C LEU A 186 0.67 -4.05 -18.74
N ASP A 187 1.69 -3.35 -18.21
CA ASP A 187 1.71 -1.93 -17.84
C ASP A 187 0.73 -1.51 -16.73
N THR A 188 -0.57 -1.64 -16.97
CA THR A 188 -1.62 -1.27 -16.01
C THR A 188 -2.46 -2.49 -15.63
N ILE A 189 -2.51 -2.77 -14.32
CA ILE A 189 -3.28 -3.85 -13.73
C ILE A 189 -4.32 -3.29 -12.79
N LEU A 190 -5.55 -3.77 -12.93
CA LEU A 190 -6.63 -3.63 -11.97
C LEU A 190 -6.51 -4.75 -10.93
N PRO A 191 -6.05 -4.45 -9.70
CA PRO A 191 -5.79 -5.49 -8.72
C PRO A 191 -7.08 -5.99 -8.07
N PHE A 192 -7.17 -7.30 -7.82
CA PHE A 192 -8.23 -7.92 -7.03
C PHE A 192 -7.70 -8.29 -5.65
N GLY A 193 -8.57 -8.23 -4.64
CA GLY A 193 -8.17 -8.54 -3.28
C GLY A 193 -7.79 -10.02 -3.13
N PHE A 194 -6.93 -10.31 -2.14
CA PHE A 194 -6.57 -11.68 -1.77
C PHE A 194 -7.82 -12.57 -1.59
N ASN A 195 -7.75 -13.83 -2.01
CA ASN A 195 -8.88 -14.79 -1.97
C ASN A 195 -10.08 -14.40 -2.84
N THR A 196 -9.86 -13.69 -3.95
CA THR A 196 -10.88 -13.58 -4.99
C THR A 196 -10.86 -14.85 -5.83
N ILE A 197 -11.82 -15.75 -5.61
CA ILE A 197 -11.87 -17.06 -6.28
C ILE A 197 -13.15 -17.16 -7.11
N ILE A 198 -12.99 -17.46 -8.40
CA ILE A 198 -14.07 -17.70 -9.34
C ILE A 198 -14.33 -19.20 -9.39
N TYR A 199 -15.57 -19.62 -9.22
CA TYR A 199 -15.97 -21.01 -9.31
C TYR A 199 -17.40 -21.11 -9.82
N ALA A 200 -17.78 -22.28 -10.33
CA ALA A 200 -19.16 -22.59 -10.68
C ALA A 200 -19.42 -24.09 -10.51
N ALA A 201 -20.66 -24.44 -10.20
CA ALA A 201 -21.05 -25.81 -9.91
C ALA A 201 -21.31 -26.65 -11.18
N ASP A 202 -21.75 -26.00 -12.26
CA ASP A 202 -22.32 -26.64 -13.45
C ASP A 202 -21.52 -26.42 -14.73
N ARG A 203 -20.47 -25.59 -14.70
CA ARG A 203 -19.62 -25.29 -15.86
C ARG A 203 -18.19 -24.89 -15.46
N PRO A 204 -17.22 -24.89 -16.40
CA PRO A 204 -15.83 -24.56 -16.09
C PRO A 204 -15.67 -23.10 -15.60
N PRO A 205 -14.90 -22.84 -14.53
CA PRO A 205 -14.70 -21.48 -13.99
C PRO A 205 -14.03 -20.53 -15.00
N GLN A 206 -13.26 -21.07 -15.95
CA GLN A 206 -12.63 -20.31 -17.03
C GLN A 206 -13.69 -19.62 -17.91
N GLU A 207 -14.77 -20.34 -18.25
CA GLU A 207 -15.83 -19.78 -19.09
C GLU A 207 -16.62 -18.70 -18.34
N VAL A 208 -16.88 -18.91 -17.05
CA VAL A 208 -17.56 -17.94 -16.18
C VAL A 208 -16.76 -16.64 -16.10
N LEU A 209 -15.44 -16.74 -15.90
CA LEU A 209 -14.56 -15.58 -15.86
C LEU A 209 -14.50 -14.84 -17.22
N GLN A 210 -14.41 -15.57 -18.34
CA GLN A 210 -14.38 -14.95 -19.67
C GLN A 210 -15.70 -14.28 -20.04
N GLU A 211 -16.83 -14.86 -19.64
CA GLU A 211 -18.15 -14.26 -19.80
C GLU A 211 -18.26 -12.96 -18.98
N TRP A 212 -17.86 -13.00 -17.70
CA TRP A 212 -17.83 -11.81 -16.84
C TRP A 212 -16.92 -10.71 -17.41
N LEU A 213 -15.71 -11.04 -17.88
CA LEU A 213 -14.82 -10.09 -18.54
C LEU A 213 -15.50 -9.42 -19.75
N SER A 214 -16.29 -10.19 -20.51
CA SER A 214 -17.02 -9.67 -21.67
C SER A 214 -18.16 -8.75 -21.26
N GLN A 215 -18.94 -9.14 -20.23
CA GLN A 215 -20.06 -8.37 -19.69
C GLN A 215 -19.58 -7.03 -19.09
N GLU A 216 -18.53 -7.06 -18.28
CA GLU A 216 -17.97 -5.90 -17.56
C GLU A 216 -16.92 -5.13 -18.37
N SER A 217 -16.67 -5.53 -19.62
CA SER A 217 -15.57 -5.02 -20.45
C SER A 217 -15.46 -3.50 -20.47
N LYS A 218 -16.56 -2.79 -20.69
CA LYS A 218 -16.59 -1.32 -20.72
C LYS A 218 -16.20 -0.68 -19.39
N GLN A 219 -16.70 -1.23 -18.27
CA GLN A 219 -16.38 -0.73 -16.94
C GLN A 219 -14.91 -0.98 -16.59
N LEU A 220 -14.43 -2.21 -16.84
CA LEU A 220 -13.04 -2.60 -16.60
C LEU A 220 -12.06 -1.77 -17.44
N GLN A 221 -12.33 -1.56 -18.72
CA GLN A 221 -11.51 -0.71 -19.59
C GLN A 221 -11.46 0.74 -19.13
N SER A 222 -12.62 1.30 -18.71
CA SER A 222 -12.69 2.65 -18.15
C SER A 222 -11.87 2.79 -16.86
N LEU A 223 -11.92 1.80 -15.98
CA LEU A 223 -11.09 1.75 -14.77
C LEU A 223 -9.61 1.68 -15.11
N LEU A 224 -9.20 0.81 -16.03
CA LEU A 224 -7.81 0.68 -16.47
C LEU A 224 -7.27 1.99 -17.05
N GLU A 225 -8.04 2.67 -17.91
CA GLU A 225 -7.63 3.96 -18.47
C GLU A 225 -7.46 5.03 -17.38
N ARG A 226 -8.36 5.07 -16.39
CA ARG A 226 -8.25 6.00 -15.26
C ARG A 226 -7.03 5.72 -14.38
N LEU A 227 -6.63 4.46 -14.25
CA LEU A 227 -5.50 4.01 -13.42
C LEU A 227 -4.15 4.08 -14.14
N LYS A 228 -4.16 4.20 -15.46
CA LYS A 228 -2.96 4.26 -16.28
C LYS A 228 -1.98 5.32 -15.79
N ASP A 229 -0.70 4.93 -15.70
CA ASP A 229 0.40 5.77 -15.20
C ASP A 229 0.25 6.38 -13.80
N ASN A 230 -0.72 5.88 -13.04
CA ASN A 230 -0.89 6.25 -11.64
C ASN A 230 -0.45 5.11 -10.71
N GLU A 231 -0.05 5.49 -9.52
CA GLU A 231 0.26 4.59 -8.41
C GLU A 231 -0.49 5.05 -7.17
N GLU A 232 -0.88 4.11 -6.32
CA GLU A 232 -1.55 4.42 -5.05
C GLU A 232 -0.51 4.60 -3.95
N TYR A 233 -0.70 5.64 -3.15
CA TYR A 233 0.06 5.89 -1.94
C TYR A 233 -0.88 6.08 -0.75
N ALA A 234 -0.58 5.42 0.36
CA ALA A 234 -1.30 5.62 1.60
C ALA A 234 -0.64 6.77 2.39
N VAL A 235 -1.44 7.75 2.78
CA VAL A 235 -1.03 8.90 3.59
C VAL A 235 -1.85 8.91 4.87
N LYS A 236 -1.18 8.85 6.02
CA LYS A 236 -1.83 9.01 7.33
C LYS A 236 -1.19 10.16 8.07
N ILE A 237 -2.02 10.99 8.68
CA ILE A 237 -1.59 12.16 9.42
C ILE A 237 -2.06 12.00 10.86
N LEU A 238 -1.13 12.08 11.80
CA LEU A 238 -1.40 12.01 13.23
C LEU A 238 -0.99 13.32 13.89
N ALA A 239 -1.73 13.71 14.91
CA ALA A 239 -1.40 14.83 15.78
C ALA A 239 -1.31 14.35 17.24
N PRO A 240 -0.35 14.86 18.02
CA PRO A 240 -0.37 14.67 19.47
C PRO A 240 -1.66 15.24 20.05
N GLU A 241 -2.36 14.45 20.88
CA GLU A 241 -3.66 14.84 21.43
C GLU A 241 -3.56 16.12 22.28
N GLU A 242 -2.49 16.26 23.06
CA GLU A 242 -2.22 17.45 23.85
C GLU A 242 -1.99 18.69 22.98
N ALA A 243 -1.33 18.55 21.82
CA ALA A 243 -1.16 19.67 20.90
C ALA A 243 -2.52 20.13 20.33
N LEU A 244 -3.43 19.20 20.02
CA LEU A 244 -4.79 19.51 19.59
C LEU A 244 -5.60 20.19 20.72
N LYS A 245 -5.47 19.73 21.97
CA LYS A 245 -6.15 20.36 23.13
C LYS A 245 -5.69 21.80 23.33
N GLN A 246 -4.37 22.04 23.23
CA GLN A 246 -3.81 23.38 23.32
C GLN A 246 -4.20 24.27 22.14
N ALA A 247 -4.36 23.71 20.93
CA ALA A 247 -4.92 24.44 19.79
C ALA A 247 -6.38 24.83 20.05
N ALA A 248 -7.23 23.88 20.50
CA ALA A 248 -8.62 24.14 20.84
C ALA A 248 -8.77 25.25 21.89
N LEU A 249 -8.00 25.19 22.99
CA LEU A 249 -8.00 26.21 24.04
C LEU A 249 -7.53 27.59 23.54
N ARG A 250 -6.59 27.65 22.58
CA ARG A 250 -6.10 28.91 22.02
C ARG A 250 -7.04 29.52 20.99
N GLU A 251 -7.76 28.69 20.24
CA GLU A 251 -8.59 29.14 19.12
C GLU A 251 -10.05 29.37 19.49
N ASP A 252 -10.57 28.72 20.55
CA ASP A 252 -11.96 28.85 20.98
C ASP A 252 -12.12 29.85 22.16
N PRO A 253 -12.73 31.04 21.95
CA PRO A 253 -12.98 32.01 23.01
C PRO A 253 -13.91 31.50 24.12
N HIS A 254 -14.82 30.56 23.81
CA HIS A 254 -15.70 29.94 24.79
C HIS A 254 -14.90 29.11 25.79
N LEU A 255 -13.98 28.28 25.30
CA LEU A 255 -13.09 27.49 26.15
C LEU A 255 -12.19 28.38 27.02
N GLN A 256 -11.64 29.45 26.46
CA GLN A 256 -10.84 30.42 27.23
C GLN A 256 -11.64 31.06 28.36
N LYS A 257 -12.91 31.41 28.10
CA LYS A 257 -13.81 31.95 29.12
C LYS A 257 -14.07 30.91 30.21
N LEU A 258 -14.38 29.68 29.83
CA LEU A 258 -14.69 28.61 30.77
C LEU A 258 -13.47 28.24 31.65
N GLN A 259 -12.27 28.30 31.09
CA GLN A 259 -11.01 28.14 31.82
C GLN A 259 -10.81 29.25 32.86
N ARG A 260 -11.00 30.53 32.50
CA ARG A 260 -10.92 31.66 33.45
C ARG A 260 -11.99 31.57 34.54
N GLU A 261 -13.20 31.14 34.18
CA GLU A 261 -14.27 30.95 35.16
C GLU A 261 -13.89 29.89 36.19
N LEU A 262 -13.32 28.75 35.76
CA LEU A 262 -12.87 27.68 36.64
C LEU A 262 -11.80 28.13 37.65
N GLU A 263 -10.86 28.99 37.24
CA GLU A 263 -9.81 29.56 38.10
C GLU A 263 -10.40 30.43 39.23
N GLY A 264 -11.54 31.09 38.97
CA GLY A 264 -12.22 31.96 39.94
C GLY A 264 -13.27 31.29 40.84
N LYS A 265 -13.50 29.97 40.75
CA LYS A 265 -14.56 29.29 41.52
C LYS A 265 -14.10 28.72 42.88
N PRO A 266 -14.97 28.75 43.91
CA PRO A 266 -14.77 28.03 45.17
C PRO A 266 -14.66 26.52 44.96
N GLU A 267 -13.93 25.84 45.83
CA GLU A 267 -13.58 24.42 45.72
C GLU A 267 -14.76 23.49 45.39
N GLY A 268 -15.92 23.69 46.04
CA GLY A 268 -17.13 22.89 45.83
C GLY A 268 -17.80 23.06 44.46
N ALA A 269 -17.54 24.15 43.73
CA ALA A 269 -18.07 24.36 42.38
C ALA A 269 -17.06 24.00 41.27
N ARG A 270 -15.78 23.76 41.61
CA ARG A 270 -14.73 23.46 40.62
C ARG A 270 -14.94 22.12 39.92
N TYR A 271 -15.54 21.14 40.58
CA TYR A 271 -15.83 19.85 39.97
C TYR A 271 -16.75 19.99 38.74
N LEU A 272 -17.90 20.65 38.91
CA LEU A 272 -18.87 20.86 37.83
C LEU A 272 -18.28 21.68 36.66
N TYR A 273 -17.48 22.70 36.96
CA TYR A 273 -16.84 23.51 35.91
C TYR A 273 -15.71 22.76 35.20
N ARG A 274 -15.00 21.86 35.89
CA ARG A 274 -14.00 20.99 35.28
C ARG A 274 -14.65 20.02 34.30
N GLU A 275 -15.73 19.36 34.71
CA GLU A 275 -16.48 18.44 33.85
C GLU A 275 -17.04 19.17 32.61
N LYS A 276 -17.60 20.38 32.78
CA LYS A 276 -18.04 21.21 31.66
C LYS A 276 -16.89 21.58 30.71
N LEU A 277 -15.72 21.93 31.25
CA LEU A 277 -14.54 22.27 30.46
C LEU A 277 -14.03 21.05 29.69
N GLU A 278 -13.96 19.89 30.33
CA GLU A 278 -13.55 18.63 29.69
C GLU A 278 -14.47 18.25 28.52
N GLN A 279 -15.78 18.35 28.71
CA GLN A 279 -16.76 18.08 27.64
C GLN A 279 -16.63 19.09 26.49
N ALA A 280 -16.52 20.38 26.79
CA ALA A 280 -16.37 21.41 25.76
C ALA A 280 -15.05 21.28 24.99
N VAL A 281 -13.94 20.92 25.67
CA VAL A 281 -12.66 20.63 25.01
C VAL A 281 -12.80 19.43 24.08
N LYS A 282 -13.53 18.38 24.49
CA LYS A 282 -13.75 17.19 23.64
C LYS A 282 -14.49 17.52 22.34
N GLU A 283 -15.50 18.39 22.41
CA GLU A 283 -16.24 18.87 21.25
C GLU A 283 -15.36 19.73 20.34
N ALA A 284 -14.67 20.73 20.90
CA ALA A 284 -13.76 21.59 20.13
C ALA A 284 -12.59 20.82 19.49
N LEU A 285 -12.15 19.71 20.08
CA LEU A 285 -11.14 18.84 19.48
C LEU A 285 -11.60 18.25 18.14
N GLU A 286 -12.87 17.91 17.98
CA GLU A 286 -13.39 17.39 16.71
C GLU A 286 -13.38 18.47 15.62
N ASP A 287 -13.79 19.69 15.97
CA ASP A 287 -13.75 20.84 15.07
C ASP A 287 -12.32 21.18 14.64
N ILE A 288 -11.38 21.18 15.58
CA ILE A 288 -9.97 21.42 15.28
C ILE A 288 -9.41 20.33 14.36
N VAL A 289 -9.70 19.05 14.61
CA VAL A 289 -9.27 17.95 13.73
C VAL A 289 -9.81 18.13 12.31
N GLU A 290 -11.07 18.53 12.16
CA GLU A 290 -11.68 18.81 10.86
C GLU A 290 -10.99 19.99 10.14
N VAL A 291 -10.60 21.05 10.86
CA VAL A 291 -9.83 22.16 10.31
C VAL A 291 -8.48 21.68 9.77
N TYR A 292 -7.73 20.88 10.54
CA TYR A 292 -6.46 20.31 10.08
C TYR A 292 -6.66 19.36 8.88
N PHE A 293 -7.69 18.50 8.92
CA PHE A 293 -8.02 17.61 7.82
C PHE A 293 -8.25 18.40 6.52
N ARG A 294 -9.05 19.48 6.56
CA ARG A 294 -9.30 20.34 5.39
C ARG A 294 -8.03 20.99 4.84
N LYS A 295 -7.12 21.43 5.73
CA LYS A 295 -5.82 22.00 5.33
C LYS A 295 -4.98 20.96 4.59
N VAL A 296 -4.82 19.77 5.17
CA VAL A 296 -4.11 18.63 4.56
C VAL A 296 -4.75 18.27 3.22
N TYR A 297 -6.06 18.03 3.20
CA TYR A 297 -6.77 17.62 2.00
C TYR A 297 -6.63 18.66 0.88
N ARG A 298 -6.77 19.96 1.17
CA ARG A 298 -6.58 21.04 0.19
C ARG A 298 -5.15 21.09 -0.34
N ALA A 299 -4.14 20.80 0.48
CA ALA A 299 -2.75 20.77 0.06
C ALA A 299 -2.45 19.57 -0.85
N LEU A 300 -3.01 18.40 -0.57
CA LEU A 300 -2.72 17.17 -1.30
C LEU A 300 -3.59 16.98 -2.56
N ARG A 301 -4.86 17.42 -2.54
CA ARG A 301 -5.82 17.18 -3.64
C ARG A 301 -5.30 17.58 -5.04
N PRO A 302 -4.60 18.71 -5.24
CA PRO A 302 -4.09 19.10 -6.57
C PRO A 302 -2.93 18.21 -7.07
N LEU A 303 -2.32 17.44 -6.19
CA LEU A 303 -1.18 16.55 -6.48
C LEU A 303 -1.63 15.15 -6.89
N CYS A 304 -2.87 14.80 -6.57
CA CYS A 304 -3.46 13.49 -6.85
C CYS A 304 -4.42 13.57 -8.04
N SER A 305 -4.38 12.57 -8.91
CA SER A 305 -5.41 12.34 -9.92
C SER A 305 -6.76 12.06 -9.25
N ASP A 306 -6.73 11.30 -8.15
CA ASP A 306 -7.88 11.00 -7.30
C ASP A 306 -7.45 10.81 -5.85
N ILE A 307 -8.37 11.01 -4.91
CA ILE A 307 -8.11 10.86 -3.48
C ILE A 307 -9.32 10.26 -2.77
N GLN A 308 -9.11 9.17 -2.05
CA GLN A 308 -10.13 8.55 -1.22
C GLN A 308 -9.86 8.80 0.25
N VAL A 309 -10.90 9.21 0.97
CA VAL A 309 -10.87 9.38 2.42
C VAL A 309 -11.22 8.04 3.04
N GLU A 310 -10.24 7.43 3.68
CA GLU A 310 -10.36 6.15 4.35
C GLU A 310 -10.93 6.34 5.76
N LYS A 311 -11.52 5.27 6.32
CA LYS A 311 -12.03 5.31 7.69
C LYS A 311 -10.91 5.64 8.68
N ILE A 312 -11.19 6.57 9.58
CA ILE A 312 -10.29 6.87 10.69
C ILE A 312 -10.25 5.68 11.64
N LYS A 313 -9.03 5.26 12.00
CA LYS A 313 -8.80 4.15 12.95
C LYS A 313 -8.41 4.70 14.32
N LYS A 314 -8.64 3.89 15.36
CA LYS A 314 -8.08 4.18 16.68
C LYS A 314 -6.55 4.18 16.58
N THR A 315 -5.94 5.18 17.19
CA THR A 315 -4.49 5.38 17.24
C THR A 315 -3.95 5.02 18.61
N SER A 316 -2.62 4.95 18.72
CA SER A 316 -1.91 4.78 19.98
C SER A 316 -2.36 5.83 21.01
N PRO A 317 -2.36 5.50 22.32
CA PRO A 317 -2.71 6.46 23.36
C PRO A 317 -1.90 7.76 23.24
N GLY A 318 -2.57 8.91 23.30
CA GLY A 318 -1.94 10.23 23.22
C GLY A 318 -1.74 10.80 21.81
N ALA A 319 -2.13 10.07 20.76
CA ALA A 319 -2.18 10.58 19.40
C ALA A 319 -3.60 10.47 18.83
N ARG A 320 -3.97 11.39 17.94
CA ARG A 320 -5.24 11.37 17.20
C ARG A 320 -4.98 11.41 15.70
N MET A 321 -5.66 10.56 14.95
CA MET A 321 -5.57 10.57 13.49
C MET A 321 -6.39 11.73 12.92
N VAL A 322 -5.71 12.59 12.17
CA VAL A 322 -6.28 13.75 11.47
C VAL A 322 -6.74 13.37 10.07
N ALA A 323 -5.95 12.56 9.36
CA ALA A 323 -6.30 12.11 8.02
C ALA A 323 -5.84 10.67 7.78
N ASN A 324 -6.63 9.92 7.02
CA ASN A 324 -6.28 8.62 6.47
C ASN A 324 -6.72 8.66 5.00
N LEU A 325 -5.77 8.71 4.08
CA LEU A 325 -6.00 9.03 2.68
C LEU A 325 -5.32 7.99 1.81
N SER A 326 -6.04 7.52 0.81
CA SER A 326 -5.45 6.81 -0.33
C SER A 326 -5.35 7.83 -1.46
N CYS A 327 -4.14 8.04 -1.98
CA CYS A 327 -3.81 9.05 -2.97
C CYS A 327 -3.42 8.35 -4.27
N LEU A 328 -4.18 8.56 -5.35
CA LEU A 328 -3.83 8.10 -6.69
C LEU A 328 -2.99 9.18 -7.37
N VAL A 329 -1.72 8.89 -7.63
CA VAL A 329 -0.73 9.90 -8.02
C VAL A 329 -0.04 9.44 -9.28
N GLN A 330 0.10 10.34 -10.25
CA GLN A 330 0.88 10.06 -11.45
C GLN A 330 2.34 9.77 -11.08
N LYS A 331 2.96 8.77 -11.71
CA LYS A 331 4.34 8.34 -11.42
C LYS A 331 5.35 9.50 -11.39
N ASN A 332 5.17 10.50 -12.25
CA ASN A 332 6.04 11.69 -12.36
C ASN A 332 5.79 12.78 -11.30
N ARG A 333 4.71 12.69 -10.51
CA ARG A 333 4.33 13.70 -9.49
C ARG A 333 4.62 13.27 -8.05
N LEU A 334 5.21 12.09 -7.86
CA LEU A 334 5.59 11.58 -6.54
C LEU A 334 6.45 12.58 -5.75
N GLN A 335 7.40 13.25 -6.40
CA GLN A 335 8.27 14.23 -5.75
C GLN A 335 7.49 15.44 -5.24
N GLU A 336 6.52 15.94 -6.00
CA GLU A 336 5.66 17.06 -5.56
C GLU A 336 4.86 16.68 -4.31
N LEU A 337 4.32 15.44 -4.29
CA LEU A 337 3.61 14.91 -3.13
C LEU A 337 4.52 14.82 -1.91
N GLY A 338 5.71 14.24 -2.04
CA GLY A 338 6.69 14.13 -0.95
C GLY A 338 7.05 15.48 -0.35
N VAL A 339 7.27 16.51 -1.18
CA VAL A 339 7.54 17.88 -0.74
C VAL A 339 6.36 18.47 0.05
N ALA A 340 5.12 18.24 -0.40
CA ALA A 340 3.94 18.72 0.32
C ALA A 340 3.78 18.03 1.68
N LEU A 341 4.01 16.71 1.74
CA LEU A 341 3.96 15.93 2.97
C LEU A 341 5.04 16.36 3.98
N ALA A 342 6.26 16.62 3.51
CA ALA A 342 7.33 17.12 4.37
C ALA A 342 6.99 18.49 4.98
N LYS A 343 6.37 19.39 4.20
CA LYS A 343 5.88 20.68 4.72
C LYS A 343 4.81 20.51 5.79
N ILE A 344 3.87 19.59 5.59
CA ILE A 344 2.82 19.26 6.58
C ILE A 344 3.45 18.75 7.89
N GLN A 345 4.46 17.88 7.79
CA GLN A 345 5.18 17.36 8.96
C GLN A 345 5.87 18.46 9.78
N GLN A 346 6.50 19.44 9.10
CA GLN A 346 7.28 20.49 9.76
C GLN A 346 6.43 21.56 10.45
N HIS A 347 5.27 21.92 9.88
CA HIS A 347 4.59 23.15 10.30
C HIS A 347 3.65 23.00 11.51
N ASP A 348 3.19 21.78 11.81
CA ASP A 348 2.04 21.57 12.70
C ASP A 348 2.31 20.53 13.82
N GLY A 349 3.55 20.06 13.98
CA GLY A 349 3.87 18.97 14.93
C GLY A 349 3.15 17.67 14.59
N LEU A 350 2.74 17.52 13.32
CA LEU A 350 2.04 16.36 12.79
C LEU A 350 3.05 15.29 12.40
N THR A 351 2.69 14.04 12.64
CA THR A 351 3.42 12.88 12.13
C THR A 351 2.77 12.44 10.83
N VAL A 352 3.59 12.24 9.79
CA VAL A 352 3.13 11.77 8.49
C VAL A 352 3.64 10.36 8.26
N ASP A 353 2.72 9.39 8.13
CA ASP A 353 3.03 8.06 7.64
C ASP A 353 2.71 8.00 6.14
N PHE A 354 3.70 7.66 5.32
CA PHE A 354 3.59 7.60 3.86
C PHE A 354 4.12 6.28 3.34
N THR A 355 3.30 5.50 2.63
CA THR A 355 3.71 4.20 2.07
C THR A 355 3.24 4.00 0.63
N GLY A 356 3.99 3.20 -0.12
CA GLY A 356 3.73 2.86 -1.52
C GLY A 356 5.04 2.75 -2.33
N PRO A 357 4.97 2.59 -3.65
CA PRO A 357 3.75 2.52 -4.46
C PRO A 357 3.01 1.19 -4.26
N TRP A 358 1.69 1.25 -4.13
CA TRP A 358 0.80 0.08 -4.07
C TRP A 358 0.08 -0.11 -5.41
N PRO A 359 -0.34 -1.35 -5.75
CA PRO A 359 -1.43 -1.52 -6.70
C PRO A 359 -2.65 -0.71 -6.24
N PRO A 360 -3.43 -0.13 -7.17
CA PRO A 360 -4.46 0.87 -6.84
C PRO A 360 -5.76 0.26 -6.30
N TYR A 361 -5.67 -0.57 -5.24
CA TYR A 361 -6.79 -1.28 -4.63
C TYR A 361 -7.94 -0.38 -4.19
N SER A 362 -7.66 0.78 -3.57
CA SER A 362 -8.71 1.68 -3.11
C SER A 362 -9.51 2.26 -4.29
N PHE A 363 -8.89 2.35 -5.47
CA PHE A 363 -9.51 2.98 -6.64
C PHE A 363 -10.25 2.01 -7.57
N VAL A 364 -10.34 0.71 -7.27
CA VAL A 364 -11.03 -0.27 -8.14
C VAL A 364 -12.56 -0.24 -7.97
N GLY A 365 -13.08 0.27 -6.84
CA GLY A 365 -14.51 0.26 -6.54
C GLY A 365 -15.08 -1.14 -6.27
N GLN A 366 -16.40 -1.25 -6.09
CA GLN A 366 -17.07 -2.55 -5.98
C GLN A 366 -17.42 -3.06 -7.38
N LEU A 367 -16.76 -4.13 -7.81
CA LEU A 367 -17.15 -4.89 -9.00
C LEU A 367 -18.08 -6.03 -8.58
N ALA A 368 -19.18 -6.23 -9.31
CA ALA A 368 -20.02 -7.39 -9.12
C ALA A 368 -19.27 -8.62 -9.63
N MET A 369 -18.77 -9.45 -8.71
CA MET A 369 -18.08 -10.69 -9.09
C MET A 369 -19.09 -11.70 -9.63
N PRO A 370 -18.71 -12.51 -10.63
CA PRO A 370 -19.56 -13.61 -11.06
C PRO A 370 -19.60 -14.65 -9.94
N THR A 371 -20.81 -15.09 -9.59
CA THR A 371 -21.09 -16.12 -8.58
C THR A 371 -21.23 -17.49 -9.18
#